data_AF-A0A520JDX5-F1
#
_entry.id   AF-A0A520JDX5-F1
#
_cell.length_a   1.000
_cell.length_b   1.000
_cell.length_c   1.000
_cell.angle_alpha   90.00
_cell.angle_beta   90.00
_cell.angle_gamma   90.00
#
_symmetry.space_group_name_H-M   'P 1'
#
loop_
_entity.id
_entity.type
_entity.pdbx_description
1 polymer ?
#
loop_
_entity_poly.entity_id
_entity_poly.type
_entity_poly.pdbx_seq_one_letter_code
_entity_poly.pdbx_strand_id
1 'polypeptide(L)'
;MARLLNRIVTRMVVLAAATTIITMLLGMVAYVAAIRYRLSVTTHHMPPKAREQLELLVRTHQEGSDRYFDLFDRYGAKAPALTDLGFVATIALVSILVGGGVAMVFARRISRPITAVANAAARVSAGDRSVRVERGSTSGETGELIESFNRMAADIDASRISSRICGL
;
A
#
# COMPACT_ATOMS: atom_id res chain seq x y z
N MET A 1 8.16 25.27 17.50
CA MET A 1 8.78 23.97 17.12
C MET A 1 7.84 22.99 16.38
N ALA A 2 6.59 23.35 16.05
CA ALA A 2 5.61 22.43 15.43
C ALA A 2 5.85 22.05 13.94
N ARG A 3 6.73 22.78 13.22
CA ARG A 3 6.93 22.56 11.76
C ARG A 3 7.79 21.33 11.42
N LEU A 4 8.60 20.82 12.34
CA LEU A 4 9.42 19.63 12.12
C LEU A 4 8.64 18.33 12.36
N LEU A 5 7.64 18.36 13.24
CA LEU A 5 6.80 17.23 13.62
C LEU A 5 5.90 16.75 12.46
N ASN A 6 5.40 17.70 11.66
CA ASN A 6 4.64 17.42 10.44
C ASN A 6 5.45 16.56 9.45
N ARG A 7 6.79 16.68 9.45
CA ARG A 7 7.65 16.10 8.41
C ARG A 7 7.75 14.57 8.46
N ILE A 8 7.58 13.91 9.61
CA ILE A 8 7.80 12.45 9.73
C ILE A 8 6.55 11.66 9.33
N VAL A 9 5.39 11.99 9.91
CA VAL A 9 4.11 11.36 9.53
C VAL A 9 3.78 11.71 8.08
N THR A 10 4.00 12.96 7.66
CA THR A 10 3.85 13.34 6.26
C THR A 10 4.83 12.57 5.37
N ARG A 11 6.08 12.33 5.77
CA ARG A 11 6.99 11.47 4.98
C ARG A 11 6.50 10.04 4.90
N MET A 12 5.93 9.46 5.96
CA MET A 12 5.37 8.10 5.91
C MET A 12 4.14 8.01 5.01
N VAL A 13 3.20 8.96 5.14
CA VAL A 13 1.99 9.04 4.32
C VAL A 13 2.35 9.33 2.87
N VAL A 14 3.31 10.22 2.61
CA VAL A 14 3.84 10.51 1.28
C VAL A 14 4.55 9.30 0.69
N LEU A 15 5.31 8.53 1.48
CA LEU A 15 5.93 7.29 1.00
C LEU A 15 4.86 6.24 0.68
N ALA A 16 3.84 6.08 1.52
CA ALA A 16 2.74 5.15 1.26
C ALA A 16 1.95 5.55 0.01
N ALA A 17 1.57 6.82 -0.11
CA ALA A 17 0.90 7.37 -1.29
C ALA A 17 1.79 7.28 -2.54
N ALA A 18 3.08 7.57 -2.42
CA ALA A 18 4.02 7.41 -3.52
C ALA A 18 4.11 5.93 -3.93
N THR A 19 4.14 4.99 -2.99
CA THR A 19 4.18 3.56 -3.32
C THR A 19 2.91 3.09 -4.02
N THR A 20 1.72 3.52 -3.58
CA THR A 20 0.47 3.15 -4.26
C THR A 20 0.39 3.75 -5.66
N ILE A 21 0.76 5.02 -5.80
CA ILE A 21 0.83 5.71 -7.09
C ILE A 21 1.84 5.03 -8.01
N ILE A 22 3.04 4.70 -7.52
CA ILE A 22 4.06 4.00 -8.29
C ILE A 22 3.53 2.62 -8.70
N THR A 23 2.88 1.86 -7.82
CA THR A 23 2.33 0.54 -8.19
C THR A 23 1.22 0.64 -9.25
N MET A 24 0.32 1.63 -9.14
CA MET A 24 -0.71 1.88 -10.16
C MET A 24 -0.08 2.32 -11.48
N LEU A 25 0.91 3.22 -11.46
CA LEU A 25 1.59 3.69 -12.65
C LEU A 25 2.39 2.57 -13.33
N LEU A 26 3.10 1.74 -12.55
CA LEU A 26 3.85 0.61 -13.09
C LEU A 26 2.90 -0.40 -13.76
N GLY A 27 1.78 -0.72 -13.10
CA GLY A 27 0.74 -1.59 -13.64
C GLY A 27 0.10 -1.02 -14.91
N MET A 28 -0.21 0.28 -14.91
CA MET A 28 -0.80 0.98 -16.06
C MET A 28 0.18 1.06 -17.24
N VAL A 29 1.44 1.43 -17.01
CA VAL A 29 2.47 1.50 -18.05
C VAL A 29 2.72 0.12 -18.64
N ALA A 30 2.82 -0.91 -17.81
CA ALA A 30 3.04 -2.27 -18.29
C ALA A 30 1.82 -2.81 -19.06
N TYR A 31 0.60 -2.52 -18.61
CA TYR A 31 -0.63 -2.87 -19.34
C TYR A 31 -0.71 -2.19 -20.71
N VAL A 32 -0.44 -0.88 -20.77
CA VAL A 32 -0.43 -0.12 -22.02
C VAL A 32 0.71 -0.57 -22.93
N ALA A 33 1.89 -0.85 -22.38
CA ALA A 33 3.03 -1.38 -23.14
C ALA A 33 2.74 -2.76 -23.71
N ALA A 34 2.12 -3.66 -22.95
CA ALA A 34 1.71 -4.99 -23.41
C ALA A 34 0.68 -4.90 -24.54
N ILE A 35 -0.30 -4.00 -24.42
CA ILE A 35 -1.27 -3.71 -25.49
C ILE A 35 -0.57 -3.15 -26.73
N ARG A 36 0.33 -2.17 -26.57
CA ARG A 36 1.10 -1.54 -27.66
C ARG A 36 2.01 -2.54 -28.38
N TYR A 37 2.76 -3.36 -27.64
CA TYR A 37 3.60 -4.41 -28.21
C TYR A 37 2.75 -5.42 -28.97
N ARG A 38 1.63 -5.86 -28.39
CA ARG A 38 0.70 -6.78 -29.08
C ARG A 38 0.13 -6.15 -30.35
N LEU A 39 -0.35 -4.90 -30.28
CA LEU A 39 -0.85 -4.20 -31.46
C LEU A 39 0.24 -4.05 -32.54
N SER A 40 1.47 -3.69 -32.16
CA SER A 40 2.60 -3.49 -33.09
C SER A 40 3.04 -4.79 -33.75
N VAL A 41 3.11 -5.89 -32.99
CA VAL A 41 3.51 -7.20 -33.51
C VAL A 41 2.39 -7.80 -34.36
N THR A 42 1.13 -7.70 -33.93
CA THR A 42 -0.03 -8.23 -34.68
C THR A 42 -0.32 -7.45 -35.96
N THR A 43 -0.19 -6.13 -35.97
CA THR A 43 -0.41 -5.34 -37.21
C THR A 43 0.60 -5.65 -38.31
N HIS A 44 1.76 -6.23 -37.98
CA HIS A 44 2.71 -6.73 -38.97
C HIS A 44 2.40 -8.17 -39.46
N HIS A 45 1.61 -8.95 -38.73
CA HIS A 45 1.34 -10.35 -39.07
C HIS A 45 0.04 -10.56 -39.87
N MET A 46 -0.84 -9.55 -39.89
CA MET A 46 -2.06 -9.62 -40.69
C MET A 46 -1.78 -9.08 -42.10
N PRO A 47 -1.69 -9.93 -43.14
CA PRO A 47 -1.44 -9.48 -44.49
C PRO A 47 -2.54 -8.52 -44.94
N PRO A 48 -2.23 -7.51 -45.79
CA PRO A 48 -3.18 -6.46 -46.17
C PRO A 48 -4.49 -7.02 -46.75
N LYS A 49 -4.43 -8.15 -47.47
CA LYS A 49 -5.62 -8.85 -47.99
C LYS A 49 -6.56 -9.39 -46.90
N ALA A 50 -6.03 -9.84 -45.76
CA ALA A 50 -6.85 -10.32 -44.66
C ALA A 50 -7.58 -9.16 -43.96
N ARG A 51 -6.95 -7.98 -43.91
CA ARG A 51 -7.57 -6.77 -43.34
C ARG A 51 -8.76 -6.30 -44.16
N GLU A 52 -8.59 -6.23 -45.48
CA GLU A 52 -9.70 -5.86 -46.39
C GLU A 52 -10.87 -6.83 -46.28
N GLN A 53 -10.60 -8.14 -46.21
CA GLN A 53 -11.66 -9.14 -46.04
C GLN A 53 -12.39 -9.00 -44.70
N LEU A 54 -11.65 -8.73 -43.61
CA LEU A 54 -12.25 -8.51 -42.30
C LEU A 54 -13.11 -7.23 -42.29
N GLU A 55 -12.63 -6.13 -42.88
CA GLU A 55 -13.39 -4.89 -43.02
C GLU A 55 -14.67 -5.09 -43.83
N LEU A 56 -14.60 -5.90 -44.90
CA LEU A 56 -15.76 -6.22 -45.71
C LEU A 56 -16.80 -7.01 -44.90
N LEU A 57 -16.36 -8.01 -44.12
CA LEU A 57 -17.22 -8.80 -43.24
C LEU A 57 -17.88 -7.95 -42.14
N VAL A 58 -17.14 -7.03 -41.51
CA VAL A 58 -17.65 -6.09 -40.51
C VAL A 58 -18.67 -5.12 -41.14
N ARG A 59 -18.31 -4.53 -42.28
CA ARG A 59 -19.17 -3.56 -42.97
C ARG A 59 -20.49 -4.19 -43.44
N THR A 60 -20.45 -5.47 -43.83
CA THR A 60 -21.63 -6.25 -44.23
C THR A 60 -22.37 -6.88 -43.03
N HIS A 61 -22.00 -6.54 -41.79
CA HIS A 61 -22.61 -7.08 -40.55
C HIS A 61 -22.56 -8.61 -40.46
N GLN A 62 -21.54 -9.25 -41.05
CA GLN A 62 -21.30 -10.69 -41.01
C GLN A 62 -20.23 -11.08 -39.99
N GLU A 63 -20.15 -10.35 -38.87
CA GLU A 63 -19.22 -10.61 -37.77
C GLU A 63 -19.41 -12.00 -37.12
N GLY A 64 -20.58 -12.63 -37.31
CA GLY A 64 -20.87 -13.98 -36.84
C GLY A 64 -20.56 -15.10 -37.83
N SER A 65 -20.02 -14.80 -39.01
CA SER A 65 -19.72 -15.83 -40.02
C SER A 65 -18.50 -16.68 -39.64
N ASP A 66 -18.51 -17.96 -39.98
CA ASP A 66 -17.37 -18.87 -39.73
C ASP A 66 -16.06 -18.29 -40.31
N ARG A 67 -16.16 -17.61 -41.45
CA ARG A 67 -15.03 -16.98 -42.13
C ARG A 67 -14.44 -15.79 -41.35
N TYR A 68 -15.27 -15.04 -40.62
CA TYR A 68 -14.81 -14.00 -39.71
C TYR A 68 -14.01 -14.62 -38.56
N PHE A 69 -14.54 -15.68 -37.95
CA PHE A 69 -13.85 -16.41 -36.87
C PHE A 69 -12.55 -17.07 -37.36
N ASP A 70 -12.53 -17.65 -38.56
CA ASP A 70 -11.33 -18.29 -39.14
C ASP A 70 -10.19 -17.28 -39.38
N LEU A 71 -10.53 -16.07 -39.84
CA LEU A 71 -9.57 -14.96 -39.97
C LEU A 71 -9.07 -14.50 -38.61
N PHE A 72 -9.97 -14.41 -37.63
CA PHE A 72 -9.64 -13.99 -36.26
C PHE A 72 -8.79 -15.05 -35.53
N ASP A 73 -8.99 -16.33 -35.82
CA ASP A 73 -8.20 -17.42 -35.22
C ASP A 73 -6.80 -17.53 -35.85
N ARG A 74 -6.69 -17.34 -37.17
CA ARG A 74 -5.38 -17.34 -37.88
C ARG A 74 -4.54 -16.11 -37.63
N TYR A 75 -5.16 -14.93 -37.63
CA TYR A 75 -4.44 -13.65 -37.65
C TYR A 75 -4.84 -12.71 -36.51
N GLY A 76 -5.97 -12.96 -35.86
CA GLY A 76 -6.37 -12.18 -34.70
C GLY A 76 -5.39 -12.42 -33.56
N ALA A 77 -5.17 -11.38 -32.76
CA ALA A 77 -4.40 -11.51 -31.55
C ALA A 77 -5.09 -12.56 -30.66
N LYS A 78 -4.42 -13.69 -30.40
CA LYS A 78 -4.88 -14.68 -29.42
C LYS A 78 -5.39 -13.93 -28.20
N ALA A 79 -6.66 -14.19 -27.80
CA ALA A 79 -7.21 -13.72 -26.53
C ALA A 79 -6.17 -14.01 -25.44
N PRO A 80 -5.95 -13.11 -24.47
CA PRO A 80 -4.80 -13.17 -23.57
C PRO A 80 -4.71 -14.57 -22.97
N ALA A 81 -3.77 -15.36 -23.50
CA ALA A 81 -3.52 -16.69 -22.99
C ALA A 81 -2.88 -16.53 -21.61
N LEU A 82 -3.01 -17.56 -20.79
CA LEU A 82 -2.43 -17.71 -19.45
C LEU A 82 -0.93 -17.36 -19.34
N THR A 83 -0.24 -17.08 -20.45
CA THR A 83 1.06 -16.39 -20.53
C THR A 83 1.10 -15.02 -19.83
N ASP A 84 -0.04 -14.38 -19.54
CA ASP A 84 -0.11 -13.15 -18.73
C ASP A 84 -0.10 -13.43 -17.20
N LEU A 85 -0.08 -14.71 -16.79
CA LEU A 85 0.00 -15.11 -15.39
C LEU A 85 1.29 -14.61 -14.73
N GLY A 86 2.39 -14.53 -15.48
CA GLY A 86 3.65 -13.96 -14.97
C GLY A 86 3.51 -12.48 -14.63
N PHE A 87 2.80 -11.72 -15.46
CA PHE A 87 2.56 -10.29 -15.22
C PHE A 87 1.66 -10.08 -14.00
N VAL A 88 0.53 -10.80 -13.94
CA VAL A 88 -0.37 -10.79 -12.77
C VAL A 88 0.38 -11.22 -11.49
N ALA A 89 1.22 -12.25 -11.58
CA ALA A 89 2.02 -12.72 -10.45
C ALA A 89 3.04 -11.67 -9.99
N THR A 90 3.69 -10.93 -10.89
CA THR A 90 4.60 -9.84 -10.50
C THR A 90 3.88 -8.69 -9.82
N ILE A 91 2.71 -8.27 -10.33
CA ILE A 91 1.89 -7.24 -9.67
C ILE A 91 1.43 -7.71 -8.30
N ALA A 92 0.95 -8.96 -8.19
CA ALA A 92 0.53 -9.54 -6.94
C ALA A 92 1.68 -9.61 -5.93
N LEU A 93 2.86 -10.07 -6.36
CA LEU A 93 4.05 -10.14 -5.52
C LEU A 93 4.47 -8.76 -5.01
N VAL A 94 4.56 -7.76 -5.89
CA VAL A 94 4.91 -6.38 -5.50
C VAL A 94 3.88 -5.81 -4.54
N SER A 95 2.59 -6.05 -4.79
CA SER A 95 1.50 -5.58 -3.93
C SER A 95 1.58 -6.20 -2.53
N ILE A 96 1.89 -7.50 -2.43
CA ILE A 96 2.08 -8.20 -1.16
C ILE A 96 3.29 -7.64 -0.41
N LEU A 97 4.42 -7.45 -1.09
CA LEU A 97 5.64 -6.93 -0.46
C LEU A 97 5.46 -5.51 0.06
N VAL A 98 4.83 -4.64 -0.74
CA VAL A 98 4.54 -3.25 -0.34
C VAL A 98 3.52 -3.20 0.79
N GLY A 99 2.39 -3.90 0.64
CA GLY A 99 1.34 -3.96 1.66
C GLY A 99 1.84 -4.52 2.98
N GLY A 100 2.61 -5.63 2.93
CA GLY A 100 3.26 -6.23 4.08
C GLY A 100 4.28 -5.30 4.74
N GLY A 101 5.07 -4.58 3.94
CA GLY A 101 6.01 -3.58 4.43
C GLY A 101 5.31 -2.44 5.18
N VAL A 102 4.26 -1.86 4.60
CA VAL A 102 3.48 -0.79 5.24
C VAL A 102 2.82 -1.28 6.52
N ALA A 103 2.19 -2.47 6.49
CA ALA A 103 1.57 -3.07 7.68
C ALA A 103 2.59 -3.32 8.80
N MET A 104 3.77 -3.82 8.47
CA MET A 104 4.84 -4.05 9.44
C MET A 104 5.34 -2.75 10.07
N VAL A 105 5.51 -1.69 9.28
CA VAL A 105 5.89 -0.37 9.80
C VAL A 105 4.79 0.19 10.70
N PHE A 106 3.53 0.10 10.30
CA PHE A 106 2.39 0.55 11.09
C PHE A 106 2.29 -0.17 12.44
N ALA A 107 2.41 -1.50 12.42
CA ALA A 107 2.40 -2.32 13.63
C ALA A 107 3.53 -1.93 14.60
N ARG A 108 4.74 -1.66 14.08
CA ARG A 108 5.92 -1.32 14.89
C ARG A 108 5.92 0.12 15.40
N ARG A 109 5.49 1.09 14.58
CA ARG A 109 5.61 2.53 14.88
C ARG A 109 4.38 3.13 15.57
N ILE A 110 3.21 2.51 15.41
CA ILE A 110 1.94 3.05 15.91
C ILE A 110 1.30 2.04 16.88
N SER A 111 0.91 0.85 16.41
CA SER A 111 0.15 -0.09 17.24
C SER A 111 0.89 -0.52 18.50
N ARG A 112 2.15 -0.97 18.38
CA ARG A 112 2.97 -1.38 19.55
C ARG A 112 3.08 -0.30 20.63
N PRO A 113 3.54 0.93 20.33
CA PRO A 113 3.65 1.97 21.34
C PRO A 113 2.29 2.40 21.93
N ILE A 114 1.20 2.42 21.15
CA ILE A 114 -0.15 2.68 21.69
C ILE A 114 -0.53 1.59 22.70
N THR A 115 -0.34 0.32 22.38
CA THR A 115 -0.63 -0.78 23.31
C THR A 115 0.27 -0.72 24.56
N ALA A 116 1.54 -0.35 24.41
CA ALA A 116 2.46 -0.20 25.54
C ALA A 116 1.99 0.91 26.51
N VAL A 117 1.56 2.06 25.98
CA VAL A 117 0.97 3.14 26.78
C VAL A 117 -0.33 2.70 27.45
N ALA A 118 -1.22 2.01 26.73
CA ALA A 118 -2.46 1.49 27.30
C ALA A 118 -2.22 0.53 28.48
N ASN A 119 -1.27 -0.40 28.33
CA ASN A 119 -0.89 -1.33 29.39
C ASN A 119 -0.25 -0.63 30.60
N ALA A 120 0.61 0.36 30.34
CA ALA A 120 1.21 1.14 31.42
C ALA A 120 0.16 1.96 32.17
N ALA A 121 -0.80 2.57 31.47
CA ALA A 121 -1.91 3.28 32.08
C ALA A 121 -2.75 2.37 32.98
N ALA A 122 -3.03 1.14 32.55
CA ALA A 122 -3.72 0.15 33.38
C ALA A 122 -2.95 -0.15 34.69
N ARG A 123 -1.63 -0.32 34.62
CA ARG A 123 -0.78 -0.53 35.82
C ARG A 123 -0.76 0.68 36.76
N VAL A 124 -0.69 1.89 36.20
CA VAL A 124 -0.78 3.14 36.98
C VAL A 124 -2.11 3.21 37.72
N SER A 125 -3.23 2.85 37.07
CA SER A 125 -4.55 2.81 37.71
C SER A 125 -4.65 1.75 38.82
N ALA A 126 -3.96 0.62 38.67
CA ALA A 126 -3.84 -0.42 39.70
C ALA A 126 -2.90 -0.03 40.86
N GLY A 127 -2.25 1.14 40.79
CA GLY A 127 -1.45 1.72 41.86
C GLY A 127 0.06 1.65 41.65
N ASP A 128 0.54 0.96 40.61
CA ASP A 128 1.95 0.93 40.23
C ASP A 128 2.28 2.12 39.32
N ARG A 129 2.71 3.21 39.95
CA ARG A 129 3.00 4.52 39.31
C ARG A 129 4.46 4.67 38.90
N SER A 130 5.29 3.68 39.24
CA SER A 130 6.70 3.64 38.85
C SER A 130 6.87 3.27 37.37
N VAL A 131 5.81 2.76 36.74
CA VAL A 131 5.83 2.32 35.34
C VAL A 131 6.11 3.47 34.40
N ARG A 132 7.08 3.26 33.51
CA ARG A 132 7.39 4.16 32.41
C ARG A 132 7.40 3.38 31.11
N VAL A 133 6.94 4.04 30.05
CA VAL A 133 6.96 3.48 28.70
C VAL A 133 8.20 3.99 27.99
N GLU A 134 9.02 3.06 27.50
CA GLU A 134 10.22 3.40 26.76
C GLU A 134 9.87 3.85 25.33
N ARG A 135 10.44 4.99 24.92
CA ARG A 135 10.14 5.59 23.60
C ARG A 135 10.70 4.76 22.44
N GLY A 136 11.85 4.11 22.64
CA GLY A 136 12.55 3.37 21.60
C GLY A 136 12.77 4.20 20.32
N SER A 137 12.55 3.61 19.15
CA SER A 137 12.60 4.31 17.85
C SER A 137 11.30 5.04 17.47
N THR A 138 10.36 5.19 18.41
CA THR A 138 9.05 5.81 18.17
C THR A 138 9.18 7.34 18.18
N SER A 139 8.69 7.99 17.13
CA SER A 139 8.83 9.44 16.91
C SER A 139 7.53 10.01 16.36
N GLY A 140 7.35 11.33 16.44
CA GLY A 140 6.10 11.99 16.04
C GLY A 140 5.02 11.88 17.13
N GLU A 141 3.76 11.88 16.73
CA GLU A 141 2.60 11.93 17.64
C GLU A 141 2.60 10.81 18.67
N THR A 142 2.90 9.56 18.25
CA THR A 142 2.95 8.44 19.20
C THR A 142 4.11 8.54 20.18
N GLY A 143 5.21 9.17 19.77
CA GLY A 143 6.33 9.47 20.67
C GLY A 143 6.00 10.59 21.65
N GLU A 144 5.22 11.60 21.22
CA GLU A 144 4.73 12.68 22.08
C GLU A 144 3.68 12.17 23.07
N LEU A 145 2.86 11.20 22.66
CA LEU A 145 1.94 10.48 23.55
C LEU A 145 2.68 9.75 24.66
N ILE A 146 3.76 9.02 24.34
CA ILE A 146 4.60 8.34 25.34
C ILE A 146 5.18 9.34 26.34
N GLU A 147 5.69 10.47 25.84
CA GLU A 147 6.31 11.50 26.67
C GLU A 147 5.30 12.18 27.60
N SER A 148 4.12 12.53 27.07
CA SER A 148 3.02 13.10 27.85
C SER A 148 2.51 12.12 28.92
N PHE A 149 2.37 10.85 28.57
CA PHE A 149 2.01 9.79 29.52
C PHE A 149 3.05 9.66 30.65
N ASN A 150 4.33 9.58 30.32
CA ASN A 150 5.39 9.44 31.32
C ASN A 150 5.47 10.66 32.25
N ARG A 151 5.22 11.87 31.73
CA ARG A 151 5.16 13.10 32.53
C ARG A 151 4.00 13.07 33.52
N MET A 152 2.80 12.74 33.05
CA MET A 152 1.62 12.56 33.92
C MET A 152 1.89 11.52 35.01
N ALA A 153 2.48 10.37 34.68
CA ALA A 153 2.81 9.35 35.67
C ALA A 153 3.82 9.84 36.72
N ALA A 154 4.79 10.66 36.32
CA ALA A 154 5.75 11.28 37.24
C ALA A 154 5.10 12.29 38.19
N ASP A 155 4.19 13.12 37.68
CA ASP A 155 3.49 14.14 38.48
C ASP A 155 2.60 13.49 39.55
N ILE A 156 1.87 12.42 39.19
CA ILE A 156 1.05 11.65 40.14
C ILE A 156 1.90 11.04 41.26
N ASP A 157 3.08 10.51 40.94
CA ASP A 157 3.98 9.91 41.94
C ASP A 157 4.55 10.98 42.89
N ALA A 158 4.96 12.13 42.33
CA ALA A 158 5.47 13.26 43.10
C ALA A 158 4.43 13.86 44.06
N SER A 159 3.18 14.03 43.63
CA SER A 159 2.10 14.55 44.50
C SER A 159 1.85 13.67 45.73
N ARG A 160 1.99 12.34 45.59
CA ARG A 160 1.80 11.40 46.71
C ARG A 160 2.97 11.42 47.69
N ILE A 161 4.19 11.61 47.22
CA ILE A 161 5.37 11.75 48.08
C ILE A 161 5.20 13.01 48.94
N SER A 162 4.77 14.13 48.34
CA SER A 162 4.50 15.37 49.07
C SER A 162 3.40 15.20 50.13
N SER A 163 2.33 14.46 49.83
CA SER A 163 1.26 14.21 50.81
C SER A 163 1.70 13.29 51.96
N ARG A 164 2.65 12.37 51.71
CA ARG A 164 3.23 11.51 52.76
C ARG A 164 4.18 12.28 53.69
N ILE A 165 4.96 13.22 53.15
CA ILE A 165 5.91 14.02 53.94
C ILE A 165 5.18 15.03 54.83
N CYS A 166 4.04 15.57 54.37
CA CYS A 166 3.28 16.59 55.12
C CYS A 166 2.21 16.00 56.06
N GLY A 167 2.02 14.68 56.07
CA GLY A 167 1.02 13.96 56.88
C GLY A 167 1.60 13.16 58.05
N LEU A 168 2.88 13.36 58.37
CA LEU A 168 3.58 12.86 59.56
C LEU A 168 3.99 14.06 60.42
#